data_AF-A0A378XVX3-F1
#
_entry.id   AF-A0A378XVX3-F1
#
_cell.length_a   1.000
_cell.length_b   1.000
_cell.length_c   1.000
_cell.angle_alpha   90.00
_cell.angle_beta   90.00
_cell.angle_gamma   90.00
#
_symmetry.space_group_name_H-M   'P 1'
#
loop_
_entity.id
_entity.type
_entity.pdbx_description
1 polymer ?
#
loop_
_entity_poly.entity_id
_entity_poly.type
_entity_poly.pdbx_seq_one_letter_code
_entity_poly.pdbx_strand_id
1 'polypeptide(L)' 'MSVNNDKVTAKSFWVWTKKAEIKNPAHSREGDPVHERYLYEAPKFMLDDGLIQDSADSPREGQTTIFDFI' A
#
# COMPACT_ATOMS: atom_id res chain seq x y z
N MET A 1 -14.02 14.18 18.62
CA MET A 1 -13.66 13.57 17.33
C MET A 1 -13.43 12.09 17.60
N SER A 2 -14.33 11.20 17.18
CA SER A 2 -14.08 9.76 17.29
C SER A 2 -12.93 9.40 16.37
N VAL A 3 -11.79 9.04 16.96
CA VAL A 3 -10.70 8.44 16.21
C VAL A 3 -11.22 7.05 15.85
N ASN A 4 -11.83 6.92 14.68
CA ASN A 4 -12.28 5.63 14.18
C ASN A 4 -11.03 4.78 14.01
N ASN A 5 -10.76 3.92 14.99
CA ASN A 5 -9.70 2.91 15.00
C ASN A 5 -10.08 1.74 14.09
N ASP A 6 -10.85 2.00 13.04
CA ASP A 6 -11.25 0.99 12.09
C ASP A 6 -9.98 0.57 11.36
N LYS A 7 -9.59 -0.68 11.57
CA LYS A 7 -8.44 -1.26 10.91
C LYS A 7 -8.93 -2.15 9.78
N VAL A 8 -8.15 -2.19 8.71
CA VAL A 8 -8.41 -3.00 7.53
C VAL A 8 -7.31 -4.04 7.42
N THR A 9 -7.72 -5.28 7.23
CA THR A 9 -6.83 -6.42 7.05
C THR A 9 -6.48 -6.55 5.57
N ALA A 10 -5.19 -6.67 5.26
CA ALA A 10 -4.71 -6.96 3.91
C ALA A 10 -5.10 -8.39 3.51
N LYS A 11 -5.32 -8.61 2.22
CA LYS A 11 -5.40 -9.96 1.62
C LYS A 11 -4.03 -10.63 1.63
N SER A 12 -2.98 -9.87 1.30
CA SER A 12 -1.60 -10.34 1.29
C SER A 12 -0.77 -9.59 2.33
N PHE A 13 -0.32 -8.38 2.02
CA PHE A 13 0.30 -7.45 2.96
C PHE A 13 0.26 -6.04 2.39
N TRP A 14 0.30 -5.03 3.25
CA TRP A 14 0.30 -3.63 2.86
C TRP A 14 1.67 -3.20 2.35
N VAL A 15 1.67 -2.50 1.22
CA VAL A 15 2.86 -1.83 0.64
C VAL A 15 2.60 -0.34 0.50
N TRP A 16 3.67 0.46 0.51
CA TRP A 16 3.58 1.89 0.27
C TRP A 16 3.24 2.19 -1.19
N THR A 17 2.42 3.21 -1.43
CA THR A 17 2.14 3.74 -2.77
C THR A 17 3.13 4.84 -3.17
N LYS A 18 3.16 5.24 -4.45
CA LYS A 18 3.88 6.44 -4.89
C LYS A 18 3.56 7.68 -4.05
N LYS A 19 2.30 7.82 -3.65
CA LYS A 19 1.85 8.97 -2.84
C LYS A 19 2.53 8.99 -1.47
N ALA A 20 2.70 7.83 -0.83
CA ALA A 20 3.42 7.74 0.43
C ALA A 20 4.91 8.05 0.27
N GLU A 21 5.53 7.57 -0.82
CA GLU A 21 6.92 7.92 -1.14
C GLU A 21 7.11 9.42 -1.33
N ILE A 22 6.23 10.10 -2.09
CA ILE A 22 6.30 11.55 -2.28
C ILE A 22 6.13 12.29 -0.93
N LYS A 23 5.26 11.80 -0.05
CA LYS A 23 4.98 12.42 1.25
C LYS A 23 6.13 12.24 2.24
N ASN A 24 6.79 11.08 2.24
CA ASN A 24 7.90 10.78 3.15
C ASN A 24 8.90 9.79 2.53
N PRO A 25 9.75 10.26 1.60
CA PRO A 25 10.66 9.38 0.84
C PRO A 25 11.75 8.73 1.71
N ALA A 26 11.99 9.25 2.92
CA ALA A 26 12.95 8.69 3.85
C ALA A 26 12.47 7.38 4.52
N HIS A 27 11.15 7.17 4.59
CA HIS A 27 10.55 6.05 5.34
C HIS A 27 9.50 5.27 4.56
N SER A 28 9.08 5.77 3.40
CA SER A 28 8.09 5.14 2.53
C SER A 28 8.66 5.08 1.13
N ARG A 29 8.75 3.87 0.56
CA ARG A 29 9.19 3.65 -0.82
C ARG A 29 8.14 2.84 -1.53
N GLU A 30 7.72 3.28 -2.70
CA GLU A 30 6.66 2.60 -3.45
C GLU A 30 6.99 1.12 -3.66
N GLY A 31 6.00 0.25 -3.40
CA GLY A 31 6.13 -1.20 -3.52
C GLY A 31 6.82 -1.88 -2.33
N ASP A 32 7.54 -1.13 -1.49
CA ASP A 32 8.13 -1.72 -0.28
C ASP A 32 7.04 -2.00 0.76
N PRO A 33 7.19 -3.09 1.54
CA PRO A 33 6.30 -3.40 2.65
C PRO A 33 6.21 -2.25 3.64
N VAL A 34 4.99 -2.00 4.14
CA VAL A 34 4.78 -1.10 5.27
C VAL A 34 5.47 -1.67 6.51
N HIS A 35 5.77 -0.81 7.49
CA HIS A 35 6.31 -1.20 8.79
C HIS A 35 5.54 -2.41 9.38
N GLU A 36 6.26 -3.38 9.94
CA GLU A 36 5.76 -4.66 10.46
C GLU A 36 4.49 -4.56 11.31
N ARG A 37 4.38 -3.53 12.15
CA ARG A 37 3.17 -3.21 12.93
C ARG A 37 1.88 -3.06 12.11
N TYR A 38 1.99 -2.58 10.88
CA TYR A 38 0.86 -2.34 9.97
C TYR A 38 0.90 -3.21 8.73
N LEU A 39 1.71 -4.28 8.73
CA LEU A 39 1.96 -5.09 7.54
C LEU A 39 0.71 -5.84 7.08
N TYR A 40 -0.07 -6.38 8.01
CA TYR A 40 -1.31 -7.11 7.70
C TYR A 40 -2.57 -6.37 8.13
N GLU A 41 -2.46 -5.45 9.08
CA GLU A 41 -3.59 -4.73 9.64
C GLU A 41 -3.22 -3.26 9.78
N ALA A 42 -3.84 -2.41 8.97
CA ALA A 42 -3.54 -0.99 8.91
C ALA A 42 -4.78 -0.15 9.21
N PRO A 43 -4.63 1.05 9.79
CA PRO A 43 -5.74 1.97 9.97
C PRO A 43 -6.40 2.32 8.62
N LYS A 44 -7.73 2.36 8.59
CA LYS A 44 -8.53 2.67 7.40
C LYS A 44 -8.13 4.00 6.76
N PHE A 45 -7.74 5.00 7.55
CA PHE A 45 -7.30 6.30 7.02
C PHE A 45 -6.09 6.19 6.09
N MET A 46 -5.21 5.20 6.28
CA MET A 46 -4.05 5.04 5.39
C MET A 46 -4.47 4.57 3.99
N LEU A 47 -5.52 3.76 3.92
CA LEU A 47 -6.11 3.31 2.66
C LEU A 47 -6.92 4.44 2.02
N ASP A 48 -7.77 5.11 2.81
CA ASP A 48 -8.62 6.20 2.34
C ASP A 48 -7.77 7.39 1.84
N ASP A 49 -6.63 7.67 2.48
CA ASP A 49 -5.64 8.64 2.02
C ASP A 49 -4.80 8.14 0.84
N GLY A 50 -4.91 6.87 0.45
CA GLY A 50 -4.13 6.26 -0.63
C GLY A 50 -2.63 6.17 -0.34
N LEU A 51 -2.24 6.08 0.94
CA LEU A 51 -0.84 5.93 1.36
C LEU A 51 -0.36 4.48 1.21
N ILE A 52 -1.26 3.53 1.36
CA ILE A 52 -0.95 2.10 1.26
C ILE A 52 -1.92 1.42 0.31
N GLN A 53 -1.47 0.33 -0.30
CA GLN A 53 -2.28 -0.57 -1.13
C GLN A 53 -1.91 -2.02 -0.82
N ASP A 54 -2.80 -2.95 -1.13
CA ASP A 54 -2.50 -4.36 -0.95
C ASP A 54 -1.45 -4.79 -1.98
N SER A 55 -0.45 -5.57 -1.57
CA SER A 55 0.60 -6.05 -2.46
C SER A 55 0.09 -6.96 -3.58
N ALA A 56 -1.09 -7.58 -3.41
CA ALA A 56 -1.76 -8.33 -4.47
C ALA A 56 -2.33 -7.40 -5.55
N ASP A 57 -2.72 -6.18 -5.18
CA ASP A 57 -3.29 -5.16 -6.08
C ASP A 57 -2.20 -4.18 -6.58
N SER A 58 -0.99 -4.21 -5.99
CA SER A 58 0.14 -3.39 -6.42
C SER A 58 0.65 -3.86 -7.79
N PRO A 59 0.73 -2.97 -8.80
CA PRO A 59 1.34 -3.32 -10.07
C PRO A 59 2.82 -3.65 -9.81
N ARG A 60 3.18 -4.92 -9.94
CA ARG A 60 4.59 -5.34 -9.92
C ARG A 60 5.22 -4.75 -11.18
N GLU A 61 6.06 -3.73 -11.04
CA GLU A 61 6.99 -3.32 -12.09
C GLU A 61 7.79 -4.57 -12.51
N GLY A 62 7.36 -5.25 -13.57
CA GLY A 62 7.96 -6.51 -14.00
C GLY A 62 7.00 -7.53 -14.61
N GLN A 63 5.67 -7.39 -14.45
CA GLN A 63 4.73 -8.07 -15.35
C GLN A 63 4.16 -7.05 -16.34
N THR A 64 4.95 -6.75 -17.38
CA THR A 64 4.35 -6.52 -18.69
C THR A 64 3.62 -7.81 -19.02
N THR A 65 2.30 -7.87 -18.79
CA THR A 65 1.51 -8.93 -19.37
C THR A 65 1.73 -8.83 -20.87
N ILE A 66 2.31 -9.87 -21.47
CA ILE A 66 2.48 -10.03 -22.92
C ILE A 66 1.18 -9.76 -23.72
N PHE A 67 0.05 -9.64 -23.04
CA PHE A 67 -1.27 -9.32 -23.56
C PHE A 67 -1.48 -7.87 -24.01
N ASP A 68 -0.58 -6.91 -23.75
CA ASP A 68 -0.70 -5.53 -24.29
C ASP A 68 -0.15 -5.37 -25.73
N PHE A 69 0.26 -6.47 -26.39
CA PHE A 69 0.84 -6.46 -27.75
C PHE A 69 -0.02 -7.19 -28.81
N ILE A 70 -1.33 -7.31 -28.63
CA ILE A 70 -2.24 -7.84 -29.68
C ILE A 70 -3.14 -6.74 -30.22
#